data_AF-A0A8T2WTK7-F1
#
_entry.id   AF-A0A8T2WTK7-F1
#
_cell.length_a   1.000
_cell.length_b   1.000
_cell.length_c   1.000
_cell.angle_alpha   90.00
_cell.angle_beta   90.00
_cell.angle_gamma   90.00
#
_symmetry.space_group_name_H-M   'P 1'
#
loop_
_entity.id
_entity.type
_entity.pdbx_description
1 polymer ?
#
loop_
_entity_poly.entity_id
_entity_poly.type
_entity_poly.pdbx_seq_one_letter_code
_entity_poly.pdbx_strand_id
1 'polypeptide(L)'
;MEEVLTNPKFGFYISRDVFGTEGDFITSPEVSQMFGEMVGVWAMCLWEQMGRPKQVNLVELGPGRGTLMADLLRGASKFKSFTESLHVHLVECSPMLQKLQHHNLKCLDEDVNGDGVEKRTISTLAGTLVSWHALLEQVPSGLPSIIIAHEFYDALPVHQFQRASRGWCEKMVDVSEDSMFRFVLSPQPTPATLYLMKRCKWAAPEEIEKLSHIEVCPKAMDLTHAIADRISCDGGGALIIDYGLNGVVSDSLQVKTLTIVFGASASIMSVGLHGLSM
;
A
#
# COMPACT_ATOMS: atom_id res chain seq x y z
N MET A 1 -2.19 -14.32 -5.07
CA MET A 1 -2.15 -12.84 -5.13
C MET A 1 -0.73 -12.34 -5.31
N GLU A 2 0.20 -12.65 -4.40
CA GLU A 2 1.61 -12.22 -4.48
C GLU A 2 2.26 -12.43 -5.85
N GLU A 3 2.25 -13.66 -6.38
CA GLU A 3 2.83 -13.95 -7.70
C GLU A 3 2.18 -13.13 -8.84
N VAL A 4 0.90 -12.81 -8.77
CA VAL A 4 0.22 -12.04 -9.82
C VAL A 4 0.58 -10.57 -9.74
N LEU A 5 0.81 -10.03 -8.54
CA LEU A 5 1.04 -8.60 -8.32
C LEU A 5 2.52 -8.22 -8.44
N THR A 6 3.41 -9.00 -7.80
CA THR A 6 4.80 -8.59 -7.54
C THR A 6 5.85 -9.54 -8.12
N ASN A 7 5.46 -10.53 -8.94
CA ASN A 7 6.44 -11.38 -9.61
C ASN A 7 7.43 -10.51 -10.43
N PRO A 8 8.76 -10.70 -10.29
CA PRO A 8 9.75 -9.83 -10.94
C PRO A 8 9.69 -9.78 -12.47
N LYS A 9 9.06 -10.78 -13.09
CA LYS A 9 8.97 -10.90 -14.56
C LYS A 9 7.57 -10.61 -15.09
N PHE A 10 6.53 -11.04 -14.39
CA PHE A 10 5.15 -10.99 -14.87
C PHE A 10 4.19 -10.26 -13.94
N GLY A 11 4.68 -9.74 -12.81
CA GLY A 11 3.88 -9.04 -11.82
C GLY A 11 3.20 -7.82 -12.42
N PHE A 12 1.93 -7.64 -12.05
CA PHE A 12 1.10 -6.53 -12.51
C PHE A 12 1.75 -5.17 -12.24
N TYR A 13 2.29 -4.94 -11.02
CA TYR A 13 2.94 -3.68 -10.63
C TYR A 13 4.39 -3.54 -11.12
N ILE A 14 4.98 -4.62 -11.68
CA ILE A 14 6.37 -4.62 -12.16
C ILE A 14 6.44 -4.37 -13.67
N SER A 15 5.48 -4.91 -14.43
CA SER A 15 5.55 -5.01 -15.89
C SER A 15 4.78 -3.92 -16.65
N ARG A 16 3.96 -3.09 -15.97
CA ARG A 16 3.08 -2.09 -16.59
C ARG A 16 3.03 -0.79 -15.78
N ASP A 17 2.80 0.34 -16.45
CA ASP A 17 2.36 1.57 -15.76
C ASP A 17 0.85 1.46 -15.54
N VAL A 18 0.43 1.31 -14.28
CA VAL A 18 -0.94 0.95 -13.91
C VAL A 18 -1.70 2.08 -13.21
N PHE A 19 -1.07 3.24 -13.00
CA PHE A 19 -1.61 4.34 -12.20
C PHE A 19 -1.89 5.60 -13.03
N GLY A 20 -3.01 6.28 -12.74
CA GLY A 20 -3.37 7.58 -13.33
C GLY A 20 -4.59 7.51 -14.26
N THR A 21 -4.97 8.64 -14.89
CA THR A 21 -6.15 8.73 -15.77
C THR A 21 -6.06 7.86 -17.03
N GLU A 22 -4.85 7.50 -17.46
CA GLU A 22 -4.58 6.55 -18.54
C GLU A 22 -4.19 5.14 -18.03
N GLY A 23 -4.08 4.95 -16.71
CA GLY A 23 -3.79 3.68 -16.06
C GLY A 23 -5.06 2.95 -15.61
N ASP A 24 -4.89 1.74 -15.04
CA ASP A 24 -5.99 0.90 -14.59
C ASP A 24 -6.63 1.38 -13.26
N PHE A 25 -5.96 2.27 -12.52
CA PHE A 25 -6.39 2.80 -11.22
C PHE A 25 -6.37 4.33 -11.14
N ILE A 26 -7.52 4.92 -10.79
CA ILE A 26 -7.65 6.32 -10.37
C ILE A 26 -7.80 6.31 -8.84
N THR A 27 -6.77 6.76 -8.13
CA THR A 27 -6.75 6.82 -6.66
C THR A 27 -7.16 8.22 -6.17
N SER A 28 -7.52 8.36 -4.89
CA SER A 28 -7.99 9.65 -4.32
C SER A 28 -7.05 10.85 -4.59
N PRO A 29 -5.70 10.72 -4.49
CA PRO A 29 -4.76 11.78 -4.85
C PRO A 29 -4.83 12.20 -6.33
N GLU A 30 -5.15 11.27 -7.24
CA GLU A 30 -5.28 11.56 -8.67
C GLU A 30 -6.60 12.26 -9.03
N VAL A 31 -7.63 12.14 -8.17
CA VAL A 31 -8.91 12.83 -8.33
C VAL A 31 -8.84 14.29 -7.88
N SER A 32 -8.14 14.57 -6.78
CA SER A 32 -8.07 15.92 -6.24
C SER A 32 -6.83 16.18 -5.39
N GLN A 33 -6.13 17.26 -5.73
CA GLN A 33 -5.02 17.82 -4.95
C GLN A 33 -5.40 18.11 -3.48
N MET A 34 -6.68 18.40 -3.22
CA MET A 34 -7.15 18.74 -1.87
C MET A 34 -6.94 17.58 -0.89
N PHE A 35 -6.98 16.34 -1.38
CA PHE A 35 -6.74 15.17 -0.55
C PHE A 35 -5.32 15.19 0.02
N GLY A 36 -4.30 15.38 -0.83
CA GLY A 36 -2.91 15.45 -0.37
C GLY A 36 -2.62 16.64 0.52
N GLU A 37 -3.24 17.80 0.25
CA GLU A 37 -3.15 18.97 1.11
C GLU A 37 -3.73 18.70 2.51
N MET A 38 -4.86 18.01 2.60
CA MET A 38 -5.48 17.64 3.90
C MET A 38 -4.65 16.62 4.68
N VAL A 39 -4.05 15.63 4.00
CA VAL A 39 -3.11 14.70 4.64
C VAL A 39 -1.88 15.48 5.14
N GLY A 40 -1.43 16.49 4.41
CA GLY A 40 -0.36 17.39 4.86
C GLY A 40 -0.71 18.21 6.10
N VAL A 41 -1.94 18.72 6.18
CA VAL A 41 -2.44 19.39 7.39
C VAL A 41 -2.43 18.42 8.58
N TRP A 42 -2.91 17.19 8.39
CA TRP A 42 -2.87 16.16 9.44
C TRP A 42 -1.43 15.86 9.90
N ALA A 43 -0.50 15.68 8.97
CA ALA A 43 0.91 15.41 9.28
C ALA A 43 1.55 16.57 10.05
N MET A 44 1.27 17.81 9.66
CA MET A 44 1.73 18.99 10.36
C MET A 44 1.14 19.08 11.78
N CYS A 45 -0.17 18.83 11.95
CA CYS A 45 -0.80 18.81 13.27
C CYS A 45 -0.19 17.75 14.18
N LEU A 46 0.08 16.55 13.66
CA LEU A 46 0.75 15.49 14.41
C LEU A 46 2.18 15.91 14.81
N TRP A 47 2.94 16.51 13.89
CA TRP A 47 4.25 17.07 14.19
C TRP A 47 4.23 18.13 15.31
N GLU A 48 3.23 19.00 15.31
CA GLU A 48 3.05 19.97 16.40
C GLU A 48 2.72 19.28 17.73
N GLN A 49 1.85 18.26 17.72
CA GLN A 49 1.51 17.47 18.90
C GLN A 49 2.72 16.69 19.46
N MET A 50 3.65 16.29 18.60
CA MET A 50 4.93 15.70 19.00
C MET A 50 5.92 16.72 19.61
N GLY A 51 5.54 17.99 19.74
CA GLY A 51 6.39 19.04 20.30
C GLY A 51 7.36 19.66 19.29
N ARG A 52 7.03 19.59 17.99
CA ARG A 52 7.82 20.18 16.89
C ARG A 52 9.28 19.68 16.87
N PRO A 53 9.51 18.35 16.78
CA PRO A 53 10.85 17.80 16.74
C PRO A 53 11.65 18.40 15.57
N LYS A 54 12.96 18.60 15.78
CA LYS A 54 13.88 19.16 14.77
C LYS A 54 14.08 18.24 13.57
N GLN A 55 13.90 16.94 13.77
CA GLN A 55 13.99 15.92 12.74
C GLN A 55 12.86 14.92 12.94
N VAL A 56 12.16 14.59 11.87
CA VAL A 56 11.05 13.64 11.85
C VAL A 56 11.08 12.88 10.53
N ASN A 57 10.85 11.58 10.60
CA ASN A 57 10.68 10.76 9.41
C ASN A 57 9.25 10.92 8.89
N LEU A 58 9.08 11.25 7.62
CA LEU A 58 7.80 11.20 6.92
C LEU A 58 7.84 10.01 5.95
N VAL A 59 7.17 8.93 6.33
CA VAL A 59 7.20 7.66 5.61
C VAL A 59 5.91 7.47 4.84
N GLU A 60 5.99 7.13 3.55
CA GLU A 60 4.83 6.69 2.74
C GLU A 60 5.04 5.26 2.27
N LEU A 61 4.07 4.40 2.54
CA LEU A 61 4.04 3.00 2.11
C LEU A 61 3.32 2.88 0.78
N GLY A 62 4.02 2.38 -0.24
CA GLY A 62 3.49 2.24 -1.61
C GLY A 62 2.97 3.55 -2.19
N PRO A 63 3.82 4.56 -2.41
CA PRO A 63 3.41 5.90 -2.84
C PRO A 63 2.86 5.97 -4.28
N GLY A 64 2.83 4.86 -5.02
CA GLY A 64 2.40 4.82 -6.42
C GLY A 64 3.21 5.78 -7.29
N ARG A 65 2.58 6.82 -7.83
CA ARG A 65 3.26 7.86 -8.63
C ARG A 65 3.93 8.95 -7.79
N GLY A 66 3.75 8.94 -6.47
CA GLY A 66 4.25 9.98 -5.56
C GLY A 66 3.38 11.24 -5.52
N THR A 67 2.17 11.19 -6.09
CA THR A 67 1.25 12.35 -6.18
C THR A 67 0.82 12.84 -4.81
N LEU A 68 0.50 11.92 -3.88
CA LEU A 68 0.15 12.25 -2.50
C LEU A 68 1.28 13.02 -1.80
N MET A 69 2.51 12.48 -1.82
CA MET A 69 3.67 13.17 -1.25
C MET A 69 3.93 14.53 -1.92
N ALA A 70 3.82 14.61 -3.25
CA ALA A 70 4.07 15.84 -3.98
C ALA A 70 3.08 16.95 -3.57
N ASP A 71 1.79 16.63 -3.44
CA ASP A 71 0.77 17.58 -2.98
C ASP A 71 0.95 17.96 -1.51
N LEU A 72 1.28 16.99 -0.65
CA LEU A 72 1.60 17.24 0.75
C LEU A 72 2.77 18.23 0.88
N LEU A 73 3.89 17.98 0.20
CA LEU A 73 5.07 18.83 0.25
C LEU A 73 4.79 20.22 -0.35
N ARG A 74 4.06 20.27 -1.47
CA ARG A 74 3.65 21.54 -2.10
C ARG A 74 2.77 22.37 -1.16
N GLY A 75 1.75 21.76 -0.55
CA GLY A 75 0.85 22.42 0.41
C GLY A 75 1.57 22.87 1.68
N ALA A 76 2.52 22.06 2.16
CA ALA A 76 3.31 22.37 3.36
C ALA A 76 4.46 23.36 3.12
N SER A 77 4.80 23.68 1.86
CA SER A 77 6.00 24.44 1.47
C SER A 77 6.18 25.82 2.13
N LYS A 78 5.09 26.44 2.61
CA LYS A 78 5.08 27.71 3.35
C LYS A 78 5.45 27.56 4.83
N PHE A 79 5.29 26.38 5.40
CA PHE A 79 5.57 26.08 6.81
C PHE A 79 7.00 25.57 6.98
N LYS A 80 7.98 26.47 6.85
CA LYS A 80 9.41 26.11 6.80
C LYS A 80 9.91 25.31 7.99
N SER A 81 9.46 25.63 9.20
CA SER A 81 9.83 24.88 10.40
C SER A 81 9.41 23.41 10.34
N PHE A 82 8.27 23.12 9.70
CA PHE A 82 7.81 21.76 9.50
C PHE A 82 8.62 21.10 8.38
N THR A 83 8.67 21.71 7.18
CA THR A 83 9.34 21.09 6.03
C THR A 83 10.84 20.86 6.26
N GLU A 84 11.55 21.79 6.90
CA GLU A 84 12.99 21.64 7.21
C GLU A 84 13.28 20.51 8.21
N SER A 85 12.27 20.08 8.98
CA SER A 85 12.39 18.94 9.89
C SER A 85 12.17 17.59 9.21
N LEU A 86 11.61 17.55 8.00
CA LEU A 86 11.18 16.31 7.34
C LEU A 86 12.34 15.60 6.63
N HIS A 87 12.47 14.31 6.91
CA HIS A 87 13.14 13.36 6.04
C HIS A 87 12.09 12.43 5.41
N VAL A 88 11.89 12.53 4.10
CA VAL A 88 10.89 11.75 3.37
C VAL A 88 11.46 10.38 3.03
N HIS A 89 10.72 9.33 3.38
CA HIS A 89 11.05 7.94 3.12
C HIS A 89 9.92 7.27 2.33
N LEU A 90 10.21 6.89 1.10
CA LEU A 90 9.25 6.24 0.20
C LEU A 90 9.53 4.73 0.19
N VAL A 91 8.59 3.93 0.70
CA VAL A 91 8.71 2.46 0.70
C VAL A 91 8.11 1.91 -0.59
N GLU A 92 8.98 1.62 -1.56
CA GLU A 92 8.64 1.21 -2.93
C GLU A 92 9.67 0.21 -3.45
N CYS A 93 9.22 -0.93 -3.98
CA CYS A 93 10.11 -1.96 -4.52
C CYS A 93 10.32 -1.86 -6.03
N SER A 94 9.42 -1.19 -6.77
CA SER A 94 9.46 -1.07 -8.23
C SER A 94 10.43 0.04 -8.68
N PRO A 95 11.55 -0.29 -9.38
CA PRO A 95 12.50 0.72 -9.86
C PRO A 95 11.89 1.71 -10.85
N MET A 96 10.84 1.29 -11.55
CA MET A 96 10.13 2.14 -12.50
C MET A 96 9.30 3.20 -11.75
N LEU A 97 8.57 2.81 -10.70
CA LEU A 97 7.81 3.74 -9.86
C LEU A 97 8.73 4.69 -9.10
N GLN A 98 9.87 4.21 -8.58
CA GLN A 98 10.87 5.08 -7.96
C GLN A 98 11.33 6.20 -8.89
N LYS A 99 11.54 5.93 -10.19
CA LYS A 99 11.88 6.95 -11.19
C LYS A 99 10.75 7.95 -11.43
N LEU A 100 9.50 7.49 -11.51
CA LEU A 100 8.35 8.40 -11.63
C LEU A 100 8.20 9.28 -10.39
N GLN A 101 8.36 8.71 -9.20
CA GLN A 101 8.30 9.45 -7.94
C GLN A 101 9.41 10.49 -7.88
N HIS A 102 10.65 10.14 -8.24
CA HIS A 102 11.77 11.09 -8.32
C HIS A 102 11.43 12.28 -9.22
N HIS A 103 10.86 12.02 -10.40
CA HIS A 103 10.40 13.07 -11.31
C HIS A 103 9.26 13.92 -10.73
N ASN A 104 8.20 13.29 -10.21
CA ASN A 104 7.00 13.97 -9.72
C ASN A 104 7.26 14.80 -8.46
N LEU A 105 8.13 14.32 -7.57
CA LEU A 105 8.59 15.07 -6.41
C LEU A 105 9.63 16.14 -6.78
N LYS A 106 9.97 16.30 -8.07
CA LYS A 106 10.96 17.26 -8.58
C LYS A 106 12.29 17.17 -7.84
N CYS A 107 12.78 15.95 -7.72
CA CYS A 107 14.00 15.63 -7.00
C CYS A 107 15.25 16.06 -7.77
N LEU A 108 16.23 16.56 -7.03
CA LEU A 108 17.59 16.81 -7.51
C LEU A 108 18.55 15.95 -6.70
N ASP A 109 19.53 15.35 -7.38
CA ASP A 109 20.59 14.57 -6.75
C ASP A 109 21.84 15.42 -6.64
N GLU A 110 22.25 15.72 -5.41
CA GLU A 110 23.46 16.47 -5.10
C GLU A 110 24.57 15.51 -4.66
N ASP A 111 25.77 15.68 -5.22
CA ASP A 111 26.95 14.93 -4.78
C ASP A 111 27.40 15.47 -3.41
N VAL A 112 27.33 14.62 -2.37
CA VAL A 112 27.62 15.03 -0.99
C VAL A 112 29.10 15.40 -0.83
N ASN A 113 29.98 14.63 -1.47
CA ASN A 113 31.43 14.75 -1.35
C ASN A 113 32.12 15.18 -2.65
N GLY A 114 31.38 15.41 -3.74
CA GLY A 114 31.93 15.72 -5.06
C GLY A 114 32.69 14.58 -5.74
N ASP A 115 32.61 13.36 -5.19
CA ASP A 115 33.24 12.14 -5.72
C ASP A 115 32.32 11.28 -6.59
N GLY A 116 31.03 11.66 -6.66
CA GLY A 116 29.98 10.97 -7.42
C GLY A 116 29.50 9.64 -6.81
N VAL A 117 29.97 9.27 -5.61
CA VAL A 117 29.66 7.98 -4.96
C VAL A 117 28.45 8.09 -4.03
N GLU A 118 28.39 9.15 -3.22
CA GLU A 118 27.29 9.37 -2.28
C GLU A 118 26.45 10.56 -2.73
N LYS A 119 25.20 10.26 -3.11
CA LYS A 119 24.24 11.25 -3.61
C LYS A 119 23.13 11.47 -2.61
N ARG A 120 22.83 12.73 -2.36
CA ARG A 120 21.72 13.17 -1.53
C ARG A 120 20.61 13.65 -2.44
N THR A 121 19.44 13.02 -2.35
CA THR A 121 18.27 13.43 -3.11
C THR A 121 17.42 14.41 -2.31
N ILE A 122 17.10 15.56 -2.92
CA ILE A 122 16.31 16.62 -2.31
C ILE A 122 15.13 16.96 -3.23
N SER A 123 13.90 16.97 -2.68
CA SER A 123 12.73 17.47 -3.38
C SER A 123 12.72 19.00 -3.39
N THR A 124 12.66 19.60 -4.58
CA THR A 124 12.58 21.06 -4.73
C THR A 124 11.22 21.65 -4.34
N LEU A 125 10.19 20.81 -4.11
CA LEU A 125 8.86 21.26 -3.70
C LEU A 125 8.89 21.93 -2.32
N ALA A 126 9.70 21.39 -1.41
CA ALA A 126 9.78 21.85 -0.03
C ALA A 126 11.22 21.95 0.51
N GLY A 127 12.24 21.55 -0.26
CA GLY A 127 13.64 21.47 0.19
C GLY A 127 13.90 20.29 1.13
N THR A 128 13.11 19.22 0.99
CA THR A 128 13.12 18.06 1.90
C THR A 128 13.99 16.95 1.36
N LEU A 129 14.66 16.25 2.27
CA LEU A 129 15.36 15.01 1.95
C LEU A 129 14.40 13.93 1.48
N VAL A 130 14.77 13.15 0.45
CA VAL A 130 14.00 12.00 -0.03
C VAL A 130 14.90 10.78 -0.13
N SER A 131 14.41 9.63 0.33
CA SER A 131 15.09 8.34 0.17
C SER A 131 14.08 7.24 -0.11
N TRP A 132 14.48 6.24 -0.89
CA TRP A 132 13.66 5.09 -1.24
C TRP A 132 14.15 3.85 -0.52
N HIS A 133 13.19 3.03 -0.07
CA HIS A 133 13.43 1.79 0.64
C HIS A 133 12.56 0.70 0.05
N ALA A 134 13.06 -0.53 -0.02
CA ALA A 134 12.23 -1.66 -0.48
C ALA A 134 11.26 -2.12 0.62
N LEU A 135 11.63 -1.92 1.88
CA LEU A 135 10.92 -2.43 3.05
C LEU A 135 10.92 -1.38 4.18
N LEU A 136 9.88 -1.39 5.03
CA LEU A 136 9.76 -0.44 6.16
C LEU A 136 10.92 -0.58 7.16
N GLU A 137 11.44 -1.79 7.34
CA GLU A 137 12.54 -2.09 8.26
C GLU A 137 13.85 -1.40 7.87
N GLN A 138 14.00 -1.01 6.60
CA GLN A 138 15.17 -0.28 6.09
C GLN A 138 15.09 1.22 6.42
N VAL A 139 13.91 1.73 6.79
CA VAL A 139 13.76 3.13 7.22
C VAL A 139 14.48 3.34 8.56
N PRO A 140 15.37 4.36 8.66
CA PRO A 140 16.15 4.62 9.86
C PRO A 140 15.32 4.76 11.14
N SER A 141 15.78 4.16 12.23
CA SER A 141 15.19 4.27 13.59
C SER A 141 15.79 5.38 14.42
N GLY A 142 15.15 5.67 15.56
CA GLY A 142 15.62 6.63 16.55
C GLY A 142 15.12 8.06 16.36
N LEU A 143 14.24 8.30 15.37
CA LEU A 143 13.56 9.56 15.15
C LEU A 143 12.03 9.35 15.15
N PRO A 144 11.24 10.31 15.67
CA PRO A 144 9.79 10.25 15.56
C PRO A 144 9.36 10.06 14.11
N SER A 145 8.32 9.25 13.90
CA SER A 145 7.91 8.85 12.55
C SER A 145 6.42 9.13 12.30
N ILE A 146 6.14 9.84 11.20
CA ILE A 146 4.80 10.02 10.63
C ILE A 146 4.69 9.04 9.47
N ILE A 147 3.83 8.03 9.60
CA ILE A 147 3.70 6.96 8.61
C ILE A 147 2.35 7.08 7.90
N ILE A 148 2.35 7.08 6.57
CA ILE A 148 1.16 7.16 5.74
C ILE A 148 1.06 5.91 4.88
N ALA A 149 -0.10 5.29 4.84
CA ALA A 149 -0.42 4.20 3.94
C ALA A 149 -1.79 4.47 3.31
N HIS A 150 -1.84 4.73 2.02
CA HIS A 150 -3.07 5.09 1.31
C HIS A 150 -3.29 4.12 0.15
N GLU A 151 -4.41 3.38 0.16
CA GLU A 151 -4.70 2.33 -0.83
C GLU A 151 -3.50 1.37 -1.00
N PHE A 152 -2.97 0.92 0.15
CA PHE A 152 -1.79 0.05 0.22
C PHE A 152 -2.12 -1.33 0.79
N TYR A 153 -3.05 -1.39 1.76
CA TYR A 153 -3.37 -2.61 2.47
C TYR A 153 -4.26 -3.53 1.63
N ASP A 154 -5.13 -2.98 0.79
CA ASP A 154 -5.95 -3.72 -0.17
C ASP A 154 -5.12 -4.49 -1.22
N ALA A 155 -3.92 -4.01 -1.54
CA ALA A 155 -2.98 -4.65 -2.44
C ALA A 155 -2.13 -5.75 -1.76
N LEU A 156 -2.24 -5.94 -0.44
CA LEU A 156 -1.48 -6.97 0.27
C LEU A 156 -2.10 -8.37 0.09
N PRO A 157 -1.27 -9.42 -0.07
CA PRO A 157 -1.77 -10.79 -0.26
C PRO A 157 -2.67 -11.28 0.87
N VAL A 158 -3.90 -11.66 0.52
CA VAL A 158 -4.87 -12.29 1.42
C VAL A 158 -4.84 -13.81 1.31
N HIS A 159 -5.13 -14.47 2.43
CA HIS A 159 -5.46 -15.88 2.54
C HIS A 159 -6.97 -16.00 2.74
N GLN A 160 -7.62 -16.87 1.95
CA GLN A 160 -9.05 -17.12 2.08
C GLN A 160 -9.28 -18.49 2.76
N PHE A 161 -10.22 -18.55 3.69
CA PHE A 161 -10.60 -19.77 4.39
C PHE A 161 -12.08 -20.04 4.20
N GLN A 162 -12.44 -21.33 4.03
CA GLN A 162 -13.81 -21.80 3.90
C GLN A 162 -14.12 -22.82 4.99
N ARG A 163 -15.32 -22.72 5.57
CA ARG A 163 -15.81 -23.67 6.57
C ARG A 163 -16.29 -24.96 5.89
N ALA A 164 -15.71 -26.09 6.29
CA ALA A 164 -16.10 -27.43 5.85
C ALA A 164 -16.49 -28.32 7.04
N SER A 165 -16.99 -29.53 6.77
CA SER A 165 -17.33 -30.51 7.81
C SER A 165 -16.16 -30.89 8.73
N ARG A 166 -14.92 -30.75 8.24
CA ARG A 166 -13.68 -30.98 8.97
C ARG A 166 -13.08 -29.73 9.64
N GLY A 167 -13.80 -28.60 9.62
CA GLY A 167 -13.34 -27.32 10.14
C GLY A 167 -12.94 -26.33 9.02
N TRP A 168 -12.22 -25.27 9.41
CA TRP A 168 -11.70 -24.27 8.46
C TRP A 168 -10.62 -24.88 7.57
N CYS A 169 -10.80 -24.74 6.26
CA CYS A 169 -9.84 -25.15 5.23
C CYS A 169 -9.40 -23.91 4.44
N GLU A 170 -8.11 -23.82 4.11
CA GLU A 170 -7.62 -22.73 3.27
C GLU A 170 -8.01 -22.97 1.80
N LYS A 171 -8.47 -21.92 1.11
CA LYS A 171 -8.76 -21.93 -0.33
C LYS A 171 -7.43 -21.69 -1.05
N MET A 172 -7.00 -22.69 -1.82
CA MET A 172 -5.73 -22.74 -2.54
C MET A 172 -5.96 -22.72 -4.05
N VAL A 173 -4.93 -22.40 -4.81
CA VAL A 173 -4.92 -22.51 -6.28
C VAL A 173 -4.14 -23.77 -6.68
N ASP A 174 -4.76 -24.62 -7.49
CA ASP A 174 -4.21 -25.86 -8.03
C ASP A 174 -4.26 -25.86 -9.56
N VAL A 175 -3.52 -26.76 -10.20
CA VAL A 175 -3.53 -26.95 -11.66
C VAL A 175 -4.29 -28.24 -11.97
N SER A 176 -5.37 -28.15 -12.75
CA SER A 176 -6.11 -29.33 -13.22
C SER A 176 -5.38 -30.08 -14.33
N GLU A 177 -5.87 -31.28 -14.67
CA GLU A 177 -5.27 -32.15 -15.69
C GLU A 177 -5.18 -31.49 -17.08
N ASP A 178 -6.07 -30.55 -17.39
CA ASP A 178 -6.08 -29.72 -18.60
C ASP A 178 -5.17 -28.48 -18.53
N SER A 179 -4.30 -28.39 -17.51
CA SER A 179 -3.39 -27.26 -17.27
C SER A 179 -4.09 -25.92 -16.99
N MET A 180 -5.34 -25.94 -16.53
CA MET A 180 -6.06 -24.75 -16.07
C MET A 180 -5.93 -24.55 -14.56
N PHE A 181 -5.98 -23.30 -14.10
CA PHE A 181 -6.02 -23.01 -12.66
C PHE A 181 -7.42 -23.24 -12.10
N ARG A 182 -7.50 -23.87 -10.92
CA ARG A 182 -8.75 -24.08 -10.17
C ARG A 182 -8.56 -23.80 -8.68
N PHE A 183 -9.65 -23.46 -8.01
CA PHE A 183 -9.66 -23.39 -6.55
C PHE A 183 -9.85 -24.78 -5.93
N VAL A 184 -9.08 -25.08 -4.89
CA VAL A 184 -9.20 -26.30 -4.08
C VAL A 184 -9.16 -25.96 -2.60
N LEU A 185 -9.67 -26.84 -1.74
CA LEU A 185 -9.56 -26.69 -0.29
C LEU A 185 -8.39 -27.49 0.24
N SER A 186 -7.62 -26.91 1.16
CA SER A 186 -6.49 -27.59 1.78
C SER A 186 -6.96 -28.92 2.44
N PRO A 187 -6.24 -30.03 2.22
CA PRO A 187 -6.63 -31.33 2.78
C PRO A 187 -6.35 -31.41 4.29
N GLN A 188 -5.45 -30.55 4.79
CA GLN A 188 -5.03 -30.45 6.18
C GLN A 188 -4.88 -28.96 6.57
N PRO A 189 -4.89 -28.63 7.87
CA PRO A 189 -4.57 -27.28 8.35
C PRO A 189 -3.20 -26.83 7.86
N THR A 190 -3.15 -25.63 7.30
CA THR A 190 -1.93 -24.98 6.83
C THR A 190 -1.30 -24.11 7.92
N PRO A 191 -0.05 -23.66 7.77
CA PRO A 191 0.52 -22.65 8.67
C PRO A 191 -0.36 -21.39 8.79
N ALA A 192 -0.98 -20.93 7.70
CA ALA A 192 -1.89 -19.79 7.71
C ALA A 192 -3.18 -20.08 8.53
N THR A 193 -3.63 -21.34 8.53
CA THR A 193 -4.76 -21.78 9.37
C THR A 193 -4.46 -21.60 10.87
N LEU A 194 -3.20 -21.75 11.30
CA LEU A 194 -2.80 -21.49 12.69
C LEU A 194 -2.89 -20.01 13.07
N TYR A 195 -2.63 -19.10 12.12
CA TYR A 195 -2.76 -17.65 12.32
C TYR A 195 -4.21 -17.24 12.50
N LEU A 196 -5.13 -17.76 11.67
CA LEU A 196 -6.57 -17.57 11.80
C LEU A 196 -7.03 -17.89 13.23
N MET A 197 -6.73 -19.10 13.70
CA MET A 197 -7.20 -19.60 15.00
C MET A 197 -6.66 -18.81 16.20
N LYS A 198 -5.42 -18.29 16.13
CA LYS A 198 -4.83 -17.50 17.21
C LYS A 198 -5.35 -16.07 17.27
N ARG A 199 -5.74 -15.49 16.13
CA ARG A 199 -6.07 -14.07 16.00
C ARG A 199 -7.55 -13.78 15.97
N CYS A 200 -8.46 -14.70 15.62
CA CYS A 200 -9.92 -14.50 15.68
C CYS A 200 -10.49 -14.14 17.08
N LYS A 201 -9.67 -13.84 18.08
CA LYS A 201 -10.08 -13.28 19.38
C LYS A 201 -10.74 -11.90 19.28
N TRP A 202 -10.61 -11.21 18.16
CA TRP A 202 -11.18 -9.88 17.95
C TRP A 202 -12.66 -9.92 17.54
N ALA A 203 -13.16 -11.05 17.04
CA ALA A 203 -14.57 -11.23 16.67
C ALA A 203 -15.29 -12.06 17.73
N ALA A 204 -16.56 -11.79 17.97
CA ALA A 204 -17.34 -12.55 18.94
C ALA A 204 -17.53 -14.00 18.43
N PRO A 205 -17.52 -15.03 19.31
CA PRO A 205 -17.74 -16.41 18.89
C PRO A 205 -19.02 -16.58 18.07
N GLU A 206 -20.09 -15.87 18.40
CA GLU A 206 -21.37 -15.93 17.67
C GLU A 206 -21.28 -15.34 16.26
N GLU A 207 -20.37 -14.41 16.00
CA GLU A 207 -20.12 -13.85 14.67
C GLU A 207 -19.36 -14.86 13.81
N ILE A 208 -18.29 -15.44 14.36
CA ILE A 208 -17.47 -16.45 13.69
C ILE A 208 -18.32 -17.68 13.33
N GLU A 209 -19.24 -18.08 14.21
CA GLU A 209 -20.13 -19.21 13.96
C GLU A 209 -21.07 -19.02 12.77
N LYS A 210 -21.39 -17.77 12.39
CA LYS A 210 -22.24 -17.46 11.23
C LYS A 210 -21.46 -17.39 9.92
N LEU A 211 -20.13 -17.34 9.99
CA LEU A 211 -19.29 -17.20 8.80
C LEU A 211 -19.04 -18.56 8.15
N SER A 212 -19.18 -18.57 6.82
CA SER A 212 -18.79 -19.67 5.94
C SER A 212 -17.44 -19.43 5.27
N HIS A 213 -17.03 -18.15 5.17
CA HIS A 213 -15.78 -17.71 4.55
C HIS A 213 -15.12 -16.61 5.38
N ILE A 214 -13.79 -16.59 5.43
CA ILE A 214 -12.99 -15.56 6.12
C ILE A 214 -11.76 -15.25 5.28
N GLU A 215 -11.45 -13.96 5.15
CA GLU A 215 -10.19 -13.49 4.59
C GLU A 215 -9.26 -13.00 5.70
N VAL A 216 -7.98 -13.33 5.60
CA VAL A 216 -6.94 -12.89 6.53
C VAL A 216 -5.71 -12.44 5.75
N CYS A 217 -5.14 -11.29 6.12
CA CYS A 217 -3.87 -10.83 5.56
C CYS A 217 -2.77 -10.85 6.64
N PRO A 218 -1.97 -11.93 6.77
CA PRO A 218 -0.87 -11.98 7.72
C PRO A 218 0.16 -10.87 7.48
N LYS A 219 0.47 -10.56 6.21
CA LYS A 219 1.41 -9.48 5.86
C LYS A 219 0.97 -8.12 6.37
N ALA A 220 -0.32 -7.78 6.24
CA ALA A 220 -0.89 -6.57 6.81
C ALA A 220 -0.77 -6.55 8.34
N MET A 221 -0.98 -7.69 9.00
CA MET A 221 -0.84 -7.80 10.46
C MET A 221 0.60 -7.59 10.91
N ASP A 222 1.56 -8.21 10.24
CA ASP A 222 2.99 -8.08 10.55
C ASP A 222 3.46 -6.64 10.31
N LEU A 223 3.06 -6.03 9.19
CA LEU A 223 3.33 -4.63 8.90
C LEU A 223 2.72 -3.68 9.93
N THR A 224 1.45 -3.90 10.31
CA THR A 224 0.79 -3.09 11.35
C THR A 224 1.52 -3.23 12.69
N HIS A 225 2.01 -4.42 13.01
CA HIS A 225 2.82 -4.66 14.21
C HIS A 225 4.14 -3.89 14.14
N ALA A 226 4.85 -3.94 13.02
CA ALA A 226 6.09 -3.18 12.83
C ALA A 226 5.87 -1.66 12.92
N ILE A 227 4.76 -1.14 12.39
CA ILE A 227 4.36 0.27 12.55
C ILE A 227 4.09 0.60 14.02
N ALA A 228 3.36 -0.25 14.74
CA ALA A 228 3.07 -0.05 16.16
C ALA A 228 4.34 -0.06 17.02
N ASP A 229 5.24 -1.01 16.78
CA ASP A 229 6.54 -1.10 17.45
C ASP A 229 7.40 0.15 17.17
N ARG A 230 7.42 0.60 15.91
CA ARG A 230 8.13 1.82 15.50
C ARG A 230 7.65 3.03 16.29
N ILE A 231 6.33 3.25 16.33
CA ILE A 231 5.71 4.37 17.03
C ILE A 231 5.93 4.24 18.54
N SER A 232 5.86 3.04 19.10
CA SER A 232 6.07 2.81 20.53
C SER A 232 7.52 3.08 20.96
N CYS A 233 8.50 2.79 20.09
CA CYS A 233 9.92 2.98 20.39
C CYS A 233 10.39 4.41 20.12
N ASP A 234 10.05 4.96 18.95
CA ASP A 234 10.62 6.22 18.45
C ASP A 234 9.67 7.42 18.63
N GLY A 235 8.41 7.18 18.98
CA GLY A 235 7.35 8.19 18.94
C GLY A 235 6.83 8.42 17.51
N GLY A 236 5.64 9.00 17.38
CA GLY A 236 5.04 9.21 16.07
C GLY A 236 3.55 8.94 15.99
N GLY A 237 3.09 8.71 14.77
CA GLY A 237 1.73 8.29 14.47
C GLY A 237 1.62 7.76 13.04
N ALA A 238 0.57 6.99 12.78
CA ALA A 238 0.28 6.45 11.46
C ALA A 238 -1.13 6.84 10.99
N LEU A 239 -1.28 7.09 9.69
CA LEU A 239 -2.53 7.27 9.00
C LEU A 239 -2.66 6.20 7.92
N ILE A 240 -3.58 5.26 8.12
CA ILE A 240 -3.89 4.19 7.17
C ILE A 240 -5.27 4.50 6.60
N ILE A 241 -5.36 4.67 5.28
CA ILE A 241 -6.59 4.99 4.55
C ILE A 241 -6.77 3.91 3.50
N ASP A 242 -7.83 3.12 3.66
CA ASP A 242 -8.15 2.05 2.73
C ASP A 242 -9.66 1.76 2.72
N TYR A 243 -10.14 1.07 1.69
CA TYR A 243 -11.50 0.55 1.66
C TYR A 243 -11.57 -0.68 2.56
N GLY A 244 -12.57 -0.74 3.43
CA GLY A 244 -12.71 -1.87 4.34
C GLY A 244 -13.95 -1.80 5.21
N LEU A 245 -14.14 -2.86 6.00
CA LEU A 245 -15.21 -2.97 6.98
C LEU A 245 -14.64 -2.91 8.39
N ASN A 246 -15.42 -2.36 9.32
CA ASN A 246 -15.13 -2.46 10.75
C ASN A 246 -15.66 -3.81 11.30
N GLY A 247 -15.14 -4.92 10.77
CA GLY A 247 -15.63 -6.28 11.05
C GLY A 247 -14.95 -7.36 10.21
N VAL A 248 -15.44 -8.60 10.29
CA VAL A 248 -14.89 -9.72 9.50
C VAL A 248 -15.26 -9.58 8.03
N VAL A 249 -14.23 -9.61 7.19
CA VAL A 249 -14.36 -9.65 5.74
C VAL A 249 -14.42 -11.12 5.32
N SER A 250 -15.50 -11.51 4.66
CA SER A 250 -15.75 -12.89 4.26
C SER A 250 -15.34 -13.19 2.83
N ASP A 251 -15.58 -12.25 1.91
CA ASP A 251 -15.32 -12.39 0.48
C ASP A 251 -15.23 -10.99 -0.14
N SER A 252 -14.01 -10.51 -0.36
CA SER A 252 -13.76 -9.16 -0.90
C SER A 252 -12.75 -9.14 -2.04
N LEU A 253 -12.01 -10.24 -2.25
CA LEU A 253 -11.04 -10.32 -3.33
C LEU A 253 -11.73 -10.19 -4.69
N GLN A 254 -11.42 -9.11 -5.40
CA GLN A 254 -11.94 -8.84 -6.74
C GLN A 254 -10.80 -8.72 -7.74
N VAL A 255 -11.07 -9.12 -8.98
CA VAL A 255 -10.23 -8.80 -10.13
C VAL A 255 -11.05 -7.93 -11.06
N LYS A 256 -10.54 -6.72 -11.34
CA LYS A 256 -11.09 -5.83 -12.36
C LYS A 256 -10.23 -5.94 -13.60
N THR A 257 -10.83 -6.36 -14.70
CA THR A 257 -10.15 -6.39 -16.01
C THR A 257 -10.93 -5.49 -16.95
N LEU A 258 -10.31 -4.42 -17.46
CA LEU A 258 -10.93 -3.62 -18.52
C LEU A 258 -10.78 -4.37 -19.84
N THR A 259 -11.87 -4.94 -20.36
CA THR A 259 -11.88 -5.49 -21.72
C THR A 259 -12.46 -4.46 -22.67
N ILE A 260 -11.62 -3.84 -23.50
CA ILE A 260 -12.09 -2.98 -24.59
C ILE A 260 -12.61 -3.89 -25.71
N VAL A 261 -13.93 -4.04 -25.81
CA VAL A 261 -14.56 -4.75 -26.92
C VAL A 261 -14.66 -3.78 -28.10
N PHE A 262 -13.82 -3.97 -29.11
CA PHE A 262 -14.01 -3.28 -30.40
C PHE A 262 -15.17 -3.92 -31.16
N GLY A 263 -16.34 -3.28 -31.09
CA GLY A 263 -17.46 -3.63 -31.96
C GLY A 263 -17.15 -3.29 -33.41
N ALA A 264 -17.33 -4.25 -34.31
CA ALA A 264 -17.22 -4.07 -35.76
C ALA A 264 -18.42 -3.28 -36.31
N SER A 265 -18.58 -2.03 -35.88
CA SER A 265 -19.54 -1.05 -36.41
C SER A 265 -19.24 0.27 -35.73
N ALA A 266 -18.80 1.26 -36.51
CA ALA A 266 -18.38 2.55 -36.01
C ALA A 266 -19.49 3.23 -35.17
N SER A 267 -19.07 3.82 -34.05
CA SER A 267 -19.86 4.63 -33.11
C SER A 267 -20.67 3.84 -32.08
N ILE A 268 -19.99 3.38 -31.01
CA ILE A 268 -20.40 3.43 -29.59
C ILE A 268 -19.25 2.80 -28.78
N MET A 269 -18.55 3.61 -27.97
CA MET A 269 -17.69 3.10 -26.89
C MET A 269 -18.62 2.66 -25.74
N SER A 270 -18.68 1.37 -25.45
CA SER A 270 -19.32 0.87 -24.24
C SER A 270 -18.23 0.47 -23.24
N VAL A 271 -18.06 1.25 -22.18
CA VAL A 271 -17.20 0.90 -21.04
C VAL A 271 -18.00 -0.04 -20.13
N GLY A 272 -17.72 -1.34 -20.22
CA GLY A 272 -18.33 -2.35 -19.34
C GLY A 272 -17.41 -2.70 -18.19
N LEU A 273 -17.66 -2.16 -16.99
CA LEU A 273 -17.05 -2.64 -15.74
C LEU A 273 -17.67 -4.00 -15.39
N HIS A 274 -16.93 -5.09 -15.59
CA HIS A 274 -17.31 -6.40 -15.07
C HIS A 274 -16.53 -6.64 -13.79
N GLY A 275 -17.18 -6.45 -12.64
CA GLY A 275 -16.68 -6.98 -11.38
C GLY A 275 -16.96 -8.48 -11.34
N LEU A 276 -15.91 -9.29 -11.47
CA LEU A 276 -16.00 -10.71 -11.12
C LEU A 276 -15.77 -10.80 -9.61
N SER A 277 -16.86 -10.98 -8.85
CA SER A 277 -16.80 -11.61 -7.52
C SER A 277 -16.44 -13.08 -7.76
N MET A 278 -15.42 -13.58 -7.05
CA MET A 278 -14.81 -14.90 -7.26
C MET A 278 -15.28 -15.97 -6.28
#